data_AF-A0A354F6E7-F1
#
_entry.id   AF-A0A354F6E7-F1
#
_cell.length_a   1.000
_cell.length_b   1.000
_cell.length_c   1.000
_cell.angle_alpha   90.00
_cell.angle_beta   90.00
_cell.angle_gamma   90.00
#
_symmetry.space_group_name_H-M   'P 1'
#
loop_
_entity.id
_entity.type
_entity.pdbx_description
1 polymer ?
#
loop_
_entity_poly.entity_id
_entity_poly.type
_entity_poly.pdbx_seq_one_letter_code
_entity_poly.pdbx_strand_id
1 'polypeptide(L)' 'MRTKGATAEVFLTAFRALARKEQDIFLSAILKDKRLREDLIDIAIAESRAKGKSRPFRDFLKEHGN' A
#
# COMPACT_ATOMS: atom_id res chain seq x y z
N MET A 1 7.85 20.81 -12.72
CA MET A 1 7.22 19.70 -11.95
C MET A 1 6.89 18.59 -12.94
N ARG A 2 7.55 17.43 -12.91
CA ARG A 2 7.13 16.29 -13.75
C ARG A 2 5.85 15.73 -13.11
N THR A 3 4.73 15.86 -13.79
CA THR A 3 3.42 15.27 -13.45
C THR A 3 3.48 13.74 -13.55
N LYS A 4 4.26 13.10 -12.67
CA LYS A 4 4.29 11.64 -12.57
C LYS A 4 2.95 11.18 -12.00
N GLY A 5 2.17 10.44 -12.79
CA GLY A 5 1.00 9.73 -12.28
C GLY A 5 -0.38 10.32 -12.59
N ALA A 6 -0.50 11.28 -13.52
CA ALA A 6 -1.81 11.85 -13.88
C ALA A 6 -2.87 10.78 -14.24
N THR A 7 -2.46 9.73 -14.97
CA THR A 7 -3.34 8.60 -15.28
C THR A 7 -3.75 7.82 -14.02
N ALA A 8 -2.83 7.62 -13.07
CA ALA A 8 -3.13 6.93 -11.81
C ALA A 8 -4.12 7.72 -10.95
N GLU A 9 -4.01 9.04 -10.92
CA GLU A 9 -4.96 9.93 -10.24
C GLU A 9 -6.36 9.85 -10.84
N VAL A 10 -6.47 9.74 -12.17
CA VAL A 10 -7.76 9.52 -12.86
C VAL A 10 -8.38 8.20 -12.42
N PHE A 11 -7.62 7.09 -12.43
CA PHE A 11 -8.14 5.80 -11.99
C PHE A 11 -8.54 5.78 -10.51
N LEU A 12 -7.77 6.43 -9.64
CA LEU A 12 -8.11 6.55 -8.23
C LEU A 12 -9.38 7.38 -8.02
N THR A 13 -9.55 8.46 -8.79
CA THR A 13 -10.75 9.30 -8.75
C THR A 13 -11.97 8.51 -9.23
N ALA A 14 -11.84 7.77 -10.34
CA ALA A 14 -12.91 6.92 -10.84
C ALA A 14 -13.31 5.85 -9.82
N PHE A 15 -12.35 5.15 -9.22
CA PHE A 15 -12.59 4.17 -8.17
C PHE A 15 -13.34 4.79 -6.96
N ARG A 16 -12.91 5.97 -6.50
CA ARG A 16 -13.56 6.67 -5.38
C ARG A 16 -14.99 7.12 -5.68
N ALA A 17 -15.31 7.37 -6.94
CA ALA A 17 -16.66 7.74 -7.38
C ALA A 17 -17.62 6.53 -7.47
N LEU A 18 -17.12 5.30 -7.44
CA LEU A 18 -17.94 4.09 -7.47
C LEU A 18 -18.80 3.96 -6.21
N ALA A 19 -20.00 3.39 -6.35
CA ALA A 19 -20.81 2.94 -5.22
C ALA A 19 -20.05 1.86 -4.42
N ARG A 20 -20.35 1.73 -3.12
CA ARG A 20 -19.60 0.84 -2.24
C ARG A 20 -19.52 -0.61 -2.74
N LYS A 21 -20.63 -1.15 -3.26
CA LYS A 21 -20.70 -2.49 -3.83
C LYS A 21 -19.72 -2.68 -5.00
N GLU A 22 -19.58 -1.68 -5.86
CA GLU A 22 -18.66 -1.70 -7.00
C GLU A 22 -17.20 -1.57 -6.53
N GLN A 23 -16.94 -0.78 -5.49
CA GLN A 23 -15.62 -0.74 -4.86
C GLN A 23 -15.22 -2.11 -4.30
N ASP A 24 -16.14 -2.81 -3.64
CA ASP A 24 -15.87 -4.14 -3.06
C ASP A 24 -15.60 -5.19 -4.16
N ILE A 25 -16.30 -5.12 -5.30
CA ILE A 25 -16.03 -5.97 -6.48
C ILE A 25 -14.63 -5.69 -7.03
N PHE A 26 -14.28 -4.41 -7.21
CA PHE A 26 -12.96 -3.99 -7.71
C PHE A 26 -11.82 -4.47 -6.80
N LEU A 27 -11.94 -4.25 -5.48
CA LEU A 27 -10.95 -4.70 -4.51
C LEU A 27 -10.84 -6.23 -4.48
N SER A 28 -11.97 -6.93 -4.57
CA SER A 28 -11.97 -8.40 -4.63
C SER A 28 -11.24 -8.94 -5.86
N ALA A 29 -11.36 -8.27 -7.02
CA ALA A 29 -10.63 -8.65 -8.22
C ALA A 29 -9.12 -8.46 -8.04
N ILE A 30 -8.70 -7.32 -7.47
CA ILE A 30 -7.29 -7.05 -7.15
C ILE A 30 -6.73 -8.10 -6.20
N LEU A 31 -7.44 -8.43 -5.12
CA LEU A 31 -6.97 -9.38 -4.12
C LEU A 31 -6.92 -10.83 -4.64
N LYS A 32 -7.63 -11.17 -5.72
CA LYS A 32 -7.52 -12.49 -6.36
C LYS A 32 -6.24 -12.63 -7.17
N ASP A 33 -5.74 -11.54 -7.75
CA ASP A 33 -4.45 -11.54 -8.43
C ASP A 33 -3.31 -11.69 -7.40
N LYS A 34 -2.48 -12.73 -7.56
CA LYS A 34 -1.43 -13.03 -6.59
C LYS A 34 -0.41 -11.90 -6.49
N ARG A 35 0.04 -11.38 -7.62
CA ARG A 35 1.09 -10.36 -7.67
C ARG A 35 0.59 -9.06 -7.07
N LEU A 36 -0.60 -8.61 -7.47
CA LEU A 36 -1.16 -7.36 -6.95
C LEU A 36 -1.47 -7.45 -5.45
N ARG A 37 -1.95 -8.60 -4.98
CA ARG A 37 -2.18 -8.83 -3.55
C ARG A 37 -0.88 -8.73 -2.75
N GLU A 38 0.19 -9.39 -3.22
CA GLU A 38 1.51 -9.36 -2.55
C GLU A 38 2.07 -7.93 -2.53
N ASP A 39 2.05 -7.23 -3.67
CA ASP A 39 2.49 -5.83 -3.78
C ASP A 39 1.73 -4.91 -2.81
N LEU A 40 0.40 -5.07 -2.69
CA LEU A 40 -0.41 -4.26 -1.77
C LEU A 40 -0.08 -4.52 -0.30
N ILE A 41 0.16 -5.77 0.08
CA ILE A 41 0.53 -6.13 1.45
C ILE A 41 1.89 -5.50 1.79
N ASP A 42 2.86 -5.63 0.90
CA ASP A 42 4.21 -5.08 1.11
C ASP A 42 4.18 -3.56 1.22
N ILE A 43 3.45 -2.86 0.35
CA ILE A 43 3.26 -1.41 0.42
C ILE A 43 2.58 -1.01 1.73
N ALA A 44 1.52 -1.70 2.14
CA ALA A 44 0.82 -1.39 3.37
C ALA A 44 1.72 -1.56 4.61
N ILE A 45 2.55 -2.60 4.64
CA ILE A 45 3.54 -2.82 5.70
C ILE A 45 4.60 -1.71 5.67
N ALA A 46 5.11 -1.35 4.50
CA ALA A 46 6.11 -0.30 4.34
C ALA A 46 5.57 1.06 4.83
N GLU A 47 4.36 1.45 4.43
CA GLU A 47 3.68 2.68 4.83
C GLU A 47 3.41 2.71 6.35
N SER A 48 2.99 1.58 6.93
CA SER A 48 2.80 1.46 8.38
C SER A 48 4.11 1.67 9.14
N ARG A 49 5.21 1.09 8.63
CA ARG A 49 6.56 1.22 9.22
C ARG A 49 7.16 2.61 9.01
N ALA A 50 6.87 3.28 7.89
CA ALA A 50 7.34 4.63 7.60
C ALA A 50 6.84 5.65 8.63
N LYS A 51 5.67 5.40 9.23
CA LYS A 51 5.12 6.20 10.33
C LYS A 51 5.67 5.81 11.71
N GLY A 52 6.42 4.71 11.81
CA GLY A 52 7.09 4.28 13.03
C GLY A 52 8.32 5.13 13.34
N LYS A 53 8.78 5.11 14.59
CA LYS A 53 10.08 5.68 14.95
C LYS A 53 11.16 4.89 14.21
N SER A 54 11.86 5.55 13.27
CA SER A 54 13.12 5.02 12.76
C SER A 54 14.08 4.80 13.93
N ARG A 55 14.58 3.58 14.07
CA ARG A 55 15.59 3.24 15.07
C ARG A 55 16.85 2.71 14.38
N PRO A 56 18.06 3.07 14.83
CA PRO A 56 19.28 2.49 14.30
C PRO A 56 19.24 0.96 14.38
N PHE A 57 19.70 0.30 13.31
CA PHE A 57 19.71 -1.17 13.24
C PHE A 57 20.46 -1.81 14.43
N ARG A 58 21.51 -1.16 14.94
CA ARG A 58 22.23 -1.60 16.14
C ARG A 58 21.35 -1.63 17.39
N ASP A 59 20.46 -0.65 17.55
CA ASP A 59 19.56 -0.60 18.71
C ASP A 59 18.44 -1.63 18.56
N PHE A 60 17.98 -1.88 17.33
CA PHE A 60 17.10 -3.02 17.05
C PHE A 60 17.70 -4.36 17.49
N LEU A 61 18.98 -4.59 17.14
CA LEU A 61 19.67 -5.82 17.49
C LEU A 61 19.93 -5.95 18.99
N LYS A 62 20.17 -4.86 19.72
CA LYS A 62 20.33 -4.91 21.18
C LYS A 62 19.05 -5.30 21.91
N GLU A 63 17.90 -4.90 21.39
CA GLU A 63 16.61 -5.18 22.02
C GLU A 63 16.06 -6.56 21.67
N HIS A 64 16.39 -7.10 20.48
CA HIS A 64 15.72 -8.29 19.92
C HIS A 64 16.69 -9.37 19.38
N GLY A 65 18.00 -9.13 19.42
CA GLY A 65 19.01 -10.14 19.13
C GLY A 65 19.27 -10.97 20.37
N ASN A 66 19.06 -12.29 20.27
CA ASN A 66 19.64 -13.25 21.20
C ASN A 66 21.16 -13.34 21.01
#